data_AF-A0A4Y2IYU8-F1
#
_entry.id   AF-A0A4Y2IYU8-F1
#
_cell.length_a   1.000
_cell.length_b   1.000
_cell.length_c   1.000
_cell.angle_alpha   90.00
_cell.angle_beta   90.00
_cell.angle_gamma   90.00
#
_symmetry.space_group_name_H-M   'P 1'
#
loop_
_entity.id
_entity.type
_entity.pdbx_description
1 polymer ?
#
loop_
_entity_poly.entity_id
_entity_poly.type
_entity_poly.pdbx_seq_one_letter_code
_entity_poly.pdbx_strand_id
1 'polypeptide(L)'
;MVFAALNVVKQVVVDNKTTFEVYGLNVSSSPGIIFNFVQSSLWGFIYPTSVNLVVLLYCFLCQNFCRQINRITHEIQECRVENFTLSKQANISAQEARIGDLLHLTQRVFSVTSFLISAAHFCARITVLGSLILDAITFIKDYTLLCQLVLLFLNSSGGLLACLWTAGGLPLAEDELKDAFRRKMRERLHLFGKVDEECFQQ
;
A
#
# COMPACT_ATOMS: atom_id res chain seq x y z
N MET A 1 12.07 -15.45 -5.73
CA MET A 1 12.30 -16.91 -5.87
C MET A 1 11.55 -17.51 -7.05
N VAL A 2 10.23 -17.34 -7.19
CA VAL A 2 9.46 -17.90 -8.34
C VAL A 2 9.97 -17.41 -9.70
N PHE A 3 10.27 -16.11 -9.86
CA PHE A 3 10.88 -15.57 -11.08
C PHE A 3 12.27 -16.17 -11.39
N ALA A 4 13.09 -16.40 -10.37
CA ALA A 4 14.41 -17.01 -10.53
C ALA A 4 14.29 -18.48 -10.95
N ALA A 5 13.35 -19.22 -10.37
CA ALA A 5 13.06 -20.60 -10.77
C ALA A 5 12.54 -20.67 -12.22
N LEU A 6 11.62 -19.78 -12.62
CA LEU A 6 11.10 -19.74 -13.99
C LEU A 6 12.19 -19.38 -15.02
N ASN A 7 13.11 -18.46 -14.69
CA ASN A 7 14.25 -18.15 -15.57
C ASN A 7 15.19 -19.34 -15.76
N VAL A 8 15.49 -20.07 -14.68
CA VAL A 8 16.32 -21.28 -14.76
C VAL A 8 15.61 -22.37 -15.57
N VAL A 9 14.31 -22.57 -15.37
CA VAL A 9 13.51 -23.52 -16.16
C VAL A 9 13.52 -23.16 -17.65
N LYS A 10 13.32 -21.89 -18.00
CA LYS A 10 13.39 -21.44 -19.40
C LYS A 10 14.75 -21.74 -20.03
N GLN A 11 15.84 -21.39 -19.36
CA GLN A 11 17.18 -21.56 -19.92
C GLN A 11 17.61 -23.03 -20.04
N VAL A 12 17.27 -23.86 -19.05
CA VAL A 12 17.71 -25.27 -18.98
C VAL A 12 16.79 -26.19 -19.78
N VAL A 13 15.47 -25.99 -19.68
CA VAL A 13 14.47 -26.92 -20.23
C VAL A 13 13.98 -26.47 -21.61
N VAL A 14 13.76 -25.17 -21.82
CA VAL A 14 13.19 -24.66 -23.07
C VAL A 14 14.28 -24.35 -24.10
N ASP A 15 15.33 -23.63 -23.69
CA ASP A 15 16.41 -23.23 -24.61
C ASP A 15 17.51 -24.30 -24.77
N ASN A 16 17.44 -25.40 -24.02
CA ASN A 16 18.44 -26.48 -23.97
C ASN A 16 19.90 -25.98 -23.85
N LYS A 17 20.11 -24.88 -23.11
CA LYS A 17 21.43 -24.29 -22.94
C LYS A 17 22.24 -25.12 -21.95
N THR A 18 23.30 -25.75 -22.46
CA THR A 18 24.25 -26.56 -21.67
C THR A 18 25.53 -25.82 -21.30
N THR A 19 25.73 -24.63 -21.88
CA THR A 19 26.88 -23.74 -21.66
C THR A 19 26.38 -22.33 -21.36
N PHE A 20 26.99 -21.70 -20.36
CA PHE A 20 26.67 -20.34 -19.94
C PHE A 20 27.92 -19.48 -20.01
N GLU A 21 27.84 -18.35 -20.73
CA GLU A 21 28.89 -17.33 -20.69
C GLU A 21 28.76 -16.52 -19.40
N VAL A 22 29.73 -16.69 -18.51
CA VAL A 22 29.86 -15.89 -17.30
C VAL A 22 31.21 -15.17 -17.39
N TYR A 23 31.18 -13.84 -17.53
CA TYR A 23 32.38 -13.00 -17.72
C TYR A 23 33.29 -13.43 -18.89
N GLY A 24 32.71 -13.88 -20.02
CA GLY A 24 33.47 -14.29 -21.21
C GLY A 24 34.13 -15.67 -21.12
N LEU A 25 33.83 -16.43 -20.07
CA LEU A 25 34.27 -17.82 -19.92
C LEU A 25 33.10 -18.78 -20.15
N ASN A 26 33.34 -19.85 -20.91
CA ASN A 26 32.39 -20.94 -21.10
C ASN A 26 32.39 -21.84 -19.87
N VAL A 27 31.35 -21.69 -19.03
CA VAL A 27 31.20 -22.46 -17.80
C VAL A 27 30.28 -23.66 -18.02
N SER A 28 30.63 -24.81 -17.43
CA SER A 28 29.81 -26.04 -17.48
C SER A 28 28.42 -25.84 -16.85
N SER A 29 27.47 -26.71 -17.20
CA SER A 29 26.04 -26.51 -16.92
C SER A 29 25.73 -26.25 -15.44
N SER A 30 26.28 -27.02 -14.50
CA SER A 30 25.91 -26.92 -13.07
C SER A 30 26.34 -25.60 -12.40
N PRO A 31 27.61 -25.15 -12.47
CA PRO A 31 28.00 -23.85 -11.89
C PRO A 31 27.35 -22.65 -12.60
N GLY A 32 27.11 -22.73 -13.92
CA GLY A 32 26.38 -21.69 -14.65
C GLY A 32 24.91 -21.55 -14.21
N ILE A 33 24.23 -22.68 -13.97
CA ILE A 33 22.87 -22.71 -13.44
C ILE A 33 22.80 -22.11 -12.03
N ILE A 34 23.75 -22.47 -11.15
CA ILE A 34 23.81 -21.93 -9.79
C ILE A 34 24.03 -20.42 -9.82
N PHE A 35 24.97 -19.94 -10.65
CA PHE A 35 25.24 -18.51 -10.81
C PHE A 35 23.99 -17.75 -11.30
N ASN A 36 23.32 -18.24 -12.35
CA ASN A 36 22.10 -17.63 -12.87
C ASN A 36 20.95 -17.66 -11.87
N PHE A 37 20.83 -18.72 -11.08
CA PHE A 37 19.83 -18.81 -10.02
C PHE A 37 20.09 -17.78 -8.92
N VAL A 38 21.35 -17.64 -8.48
CA VAL A 38 21.75 -16.66 -7.46
C VAL A 38 21.53 -15.24 -7.98
N GLN A 39 22.00 -14.93 -9.20
CA GLN A 39 21.81 -13.62 -9.83
C GLN A 39 20.32 -13.28 -9.99
N SER A 40 19.50 -14.21 -10.48
CA SER A 40 18.06 -14.00 -10.62
C SER A 40 17.34 -13.87 -9.28
N SER A 41 17.83 -14.56 -8.24
CA SER A 41 17.30 -14.46 -6.89
C SER A 41 17.63 -13.13 -6.24
N LEU A 42 18.86 -12.63 -6.42
CA LEU A 42 19.28 -11.30 -5.98
C LEU A 42 18.46 -10.22 -6.68
N TRP A 43 18.29 -10.33 -8.00
CA TRP A 43 17.40 -9.45 -8.75
C TRP A 43 15.97 -9.49 -8.25
N GLY A 44 15.42 -10.69 -8.00
CA GLY A 44 14.08 -10.89 -7.44
C GLY A 44 13.89 -10.29 -6.03
N PHE A 45 14.97 -10.22 -5.24
CA PHE A 45 14.96 -9.61 -3.91
C PHE A 45 14.95 -8.08 -4.00
N ILE A 46 15.78 -7.51 -4.87
CA ILE A 46 15.79 -6.07 -5.15
C ILE A 46 14.45 -5.64 -5.76
N TYR A 47 13.93 -6.38 -6.74
CA TYR A 47 12.62 -6.14 -7.36
C TYR A 47 11.95 -7.46 -7.76
N PRO A 48 10.69 -7.74 -7.35
CA PRO A 48 9.74 -6.82 -6.72
C PRO A 48 9.71 -6.86 -5.18
N THR A 49 10.51 -7.70 -4.52
CA THR A 49 10.32 -8.00 -3.08
C THR A 49 10.53 -6.78 -2.19
N SER A 50 11.64 -6.05 -2.35
CA SER A 50 11.91 -4.85 -1.53
C SER A 50 10.88 -3.74 -1.75
N VAL A 51 10.45 -3.53 -3.00
CA VAL A 51 9.41 -2.56 -3.36
C VAL A 51 8.08 -2.90 -2.70
N ASN A 52 7.69 -4.17 -2.74
CA ASN A 52 6.48 -4.64 -2.06
C ASN A 52 6.57 -4.43 -0.54
N LEU A 53 7.73 -4.64 0.08
CA LEU A 53 7.92 -4.41 1.52
C LEU A 53 7.72 -2.93 1.90
N VAL A 54 8.25 -2.01 1.09
CA VAL A 54 8.06 -0.57 1.29
C VAL A 54 6.58 -0.20 1.15
N VAL A 55 5.91 -0.73 0.13
CA VAL A 55 4.46 -0.57 -0.07
C VAL A 55 3.66 -1.10 1.11
N LEU A 56 3.99 -2.30 1.61
CA LEU A 56 3.32 -2.90 2.76
C LEU A 56 3.51 -2.08 4.02
N LEU A 57 4.73 -1.57 4.27
CA LEU A 57 5.01 -0.70 5.40
C LEU A 57 4.17 0.58 5.34
N TYR A 58 4.11 1.22 4.16
CA TYR A 58 3.27 2.40 3.96
C TYR A 58 1.78 2.10 4.21
N CYS A 59 1.26 1.03 3.59
CA CYS A 59 -0.13 0.59 3.79
C CYS A 59 -0.44 0.32 5.27
N PHE A 60 0.49 -0.34 5.98
CA PHE A 60 0.36 -0.64 7.40
C PHE A 60 0.27 0.62 8.26
N LEU A 61 1.12 1.61 7.98
CA LEU A 61 1.09 2.90 8.68
C LEU A 61 -0.24 3.63 8.42
N CYS A 62 -0.69 3.74 7.17
CA CYS A 62 -1.97 4.33 6.81
C CYS A 62 -3.14 3.64 7.53
N GLN A 63 -3.16 2.31 7.53
CA GLN A 63 -4.22 1.54 8.21
C GLN A 63 -4.19 1.73 9.73
N ASN A 64 -3.00 1.87 10.31
CA ASN A 64 -2.85 2.17 11.74
C ASN A 64 -3.39 3.58 12.08
N PHE A 65 -3.18 4.57 11.21
CA PHE A 65 -3.80 5.89 11.38
C PHE A 65 -5.32 5.83 11.25
N CYS A 66 -5.86 5.16 10.22
CA CYS A 66 -7.31 4.95 10.07
C CYS A 66 -7.93 4.31 11.34
N ARG A 67 -7.28 3.28 11.90
CA ARG A 67 -7.77 2.64 13.13
C ARG A 67 -7.79 3.59 14.32
N GLN A 68 -6.75 4.42 14.49
CA GLN A 68 -6.70 5.38 15.58
C GLN A 68 -7.79 6.45 15.44
N ILE A 69 -7.97 6.99 14.22
CA ILE A 69 -9.03 7.94 13.92
C ILE A 69 -10.40 7.32 14.21
N ASN A 70 -10.69 6.14 13.68
CA ASN A 70 -11.97 5.46 13.90
C ASN A 70 -12.24 5.17 15.38
N ARG A 71 -11.19 4.86 16.16
CA ARG A 71 -11.33 4.69 17.61
C ARG A 71 -11.77 5.98 18.30
N ILE A 72 -11.17 7.11 17.94
CA ILE A 72 -11.55 8.44 18.46
C ILE A 72 -12.97 8.78 18.01
N THR A 73 -13.31 8.54 16.74
CA THR A 73 -14.66 8.74 16.20
C THR A 73 -15.69 7.96 17.01
N HIS A 74 -15.45 6.68 17.28
CA HIS A 74 -16.31 5.84 18.09
C HIS A 74 -16.44 6.36 19.53
N GLU A 75 -15.33 6.76 20.14
CA GLU A 75 -15.31 7.34 21.49
C GLU A 75 -16.17 8.62 21.56
N ILE A 76 -16.17 9.46 20.53
CA ILE A 76 -17.03 10.64 20.45
C ILE A 76 -18.51 10.25 20.32
N GLN A 77 -18.81 9.27 19.46
CA GLN A 77 -20.18 8.84 19.19
C GLN A 77 -20.84 8.22 20.44
N GLU A 78 -20.10 7.40 21.19
CA GLU A 78 -20.59 6.77 22.42
C GLU A 78 -20.57 7.69 23.64
N CYS A 79 -19.78 8.77 23.61
CA CYS A 79 -19.73 9.71 24.71
C CYS A 79 -21.11 10.36 24.92
N ARG A 80 -21.58 10.41 26.16
CA ARG A 80 -22.78 11.19 26.51
C ARG A 80 -22.49 12.69 26.41
N VAL A 81 -23.51 13.48 26.09
CA VAL A 81 -23.36 14.92 25.84
C VAL A 81 -22.83 15.66 27.09
N GLU A 82 -23.24 15.22 28.27
CA GLU A 82 -22.82 15.78 29.57
C GLU A 82 -21.33 15.51 29.85
N ASN A 83 -20.83 14.36 29.39
CA ASN A 83 -19.43 13.95 29.54
C ASN A 83 -18.51 14.56 28.47
N PHE A 84 -19.08 15.23 27.46
CA PHE A 84 -18.33 15.87 26.37
C PHE A 84 -17.86 17.29 26.77
N THR A 85 -17.11 17.35 27.87
CA THR A 85 -16.60 18.59 28.48
C THR A 85 -15.54 19.29 27.63
N LEU A 86 -15.19 20.54 27.98
CA LEU A 86 -14.11 21.28 27.32
C LEU A 86 -12.76 20.56 27.41
N SER A 87 -12.47 19.90 28.53
CA SER A 87 -11.23 19.11 28.67
C SER A 87 -11.24 17.88 27.77
N LYS A 88 -12.39 17.22 27.58
CA LYS A 88 -12.52 16.10 26.64
C LYS A 88 -12.32 16.55 25.19
N GLN A 89 -12.88 17.70 24.82
CA GLN A 89 -12.70 18.30 23.49
C GLN A 89 -11.23 18.65 23.21
N ALA A 90 -10.56 19.29 24.17
CA ALA A 90 -9.14 19.61 24.06
C ALA A 90 -8.27 18.35 23.93
N ASN A 91 -8.59 17.29 24.68
CA ASN A 91 -7.87 16.01 24.58
C ASN A 91 -8.07 15.34 23.21
N ILE A 92 -9.30 15.32 22.68
CA ILE A 92 -9.59 14.79 21.34
C ILE A 92 -8.82 15.58 20.28
N SER A 93 -8.87 16.91 20.34
CA SER A 93 -8.16 17.78 19.41
C SER A 93 -6.64 17.58 19.47
N ALA A 94 -6.07 17.40 20.68
CA ALA A 94 -4.66 17.10 20.84
C ALA A 94 -4.27 15.72 20.25
N GLN A 95 -5.15 14.72 20.38
CA GLN A 95 -4.94 13.41 19.75
C GLN A 95 -5.02 13.49 18.23
N GLU A 96 -6.01 14.20 17.69
CA GLU A 96 -6.15 14.46 16.25
C GLU A 96 -4.91 15.16 15.69
N ALA A 97 -4.44 16.22 16.35
CA ALA A 97 -3.23 16.95 15.95
C ALA A 97 -1.99 16.03 15.93
N ARG A 98 -1.81 15.19 16.96
CA ARG A 98 -0.71 14.23 17.02
C ARG A 98 -0.76 13.20 15.89
N ILE A 99 -1.94 12.71 15.55
CA ILE A 99 -2.13 11.79 14.41
C ILE A 99 -1.79 12.52 13.11
N GLY A 100 -2.26 13.77 12.95
CA GLY A 100 -1.97 14.62 11.80
C GLY A 100 -0.48 14.84 11.59
N ASP A 101 0.27 15.14 12.65
CA ASP A 101 1.73 15.33 12.58
C ASP A 101 2.46 14.05 12.13
N LEU A 102 2.09 12.90 12.69
CA LEU A 102 2.66 11.59 12.32
C LEU A 102 2.29 11.19 10.88
N LEU A 103 1.07 11.49 10.46
CA LEU A 103 0.62 11.26 9.10
C LEU A 103 1.40 12.14 8.12
N HIS A 104 1.55 13.43 8.42
CA HIS A 104 2.31 14.35 7.59
C HIS A 104 3.77 13.92 7.46
N LEU A 105 4.39 13.45 8.55
CA LEU A 105 5.73 12.87 8.51
C LEU A 105 5.77 11.62 7.61
N THR A 106 4.79 10.73 7.73
CA THR A 106 4.70 9.51 6.90
C THR A 106 4.56 9.88 5.42
N GLN A 107 3.66 10.80 5.08
CA GLN A 107 3.50 11.28 3.71
C GLN A 107 4.78 11.95 3.20
N ARG A 108 5.48 12.73 4.02
CA ARG A 108 6.76 13.35 3.62
C ARG A 108 7.83 12.31 3.29
N VAL A 109 7.95 11.26 4.11
CA VAL A 109 8.95 10.19 3.91
C VAL A 109 8.59 9.32 2.70
N PHE A 110 7.32 8.98 2.53
CA PHE A 110 6.88 8.00 1.55
C PHE A 110 6.32 8.61 0.25
N SER A 111 6.04 9.91 0.16
CA SER A 111 5.37 10.51 -1.01
C SER A 111 6.10 10.25 -2.32
N VAL A 112 7.39 10.59 -2.37
CA VAL A 112 8.23 10.42 -3.57
C VAL A 112 8.38 8.94 -3.89
N THR A 113 8.67 8.12 -2.87
CA THR A 113 8.85 6.68 -3.04
C THR A 113 7.57 6.00 -3.53
N SER A 114 6.42 6.30 -2.93
CA SER A 114 5.11 5.78 -3.35
C SER A 114 4.72 6.25 -4.73
N PHE A 115 5.04 7.50 -5.11
CA PHE A 115 4.82 7.99 -6.47
C PHE A 115 5.66 7.23 -7.50
N LEU A 116 6.97 7.10 -7.27
CA LEU A 116 7.88 6.38 -8.17
C LEU A 116 7.51 4.90 -8.29
N ILE A 117 7.15 4.25 -7.18
CA ILE A 117 6.69 2.86 -7.17
C ILE A 117 5.38 2.72 -7.97
N SER A 118 4.43 3.64 -7.77
CA SER A 118 3.16 3.63 -8.49
C SER A 118 3.36 3.86 -10.00
N ALA A 119 4.22 4.81 -10.37
CA ALA A 119 4.57 5.08 -11.76
C ALA A 119 5.27 3.87 -12.39
N ALA A 120 6.24 3.25 -11.70
CA ALA A 120 6.92 2.06 -12.18
C ALA A 120 5.95 0.89 -12.38
N HIS A 121 5.04 0.65 -11.43
CA HIS A 121 3.99 -0.36 -11.55
C HIS A 121 3.01 -0.08 -12.69
N PHE A 122 2.63 1.18 -12.91
CA PHE A 122 1.77 1.58 -14.01
C PHE A 122 2.45 1.39 -15.38
N CYS A 123 3.70 1.87 -15.52
CA CYS A 123 4.50 1.66 -16.72
C CYS A 123 4.71 0.18 -17.02
N ALA A 124 5.07 -0.63 -16.01
CA ALA A 124 5.22 -2.07 -16.17
C ALA A 124 3.94 -2.73 -16.69
N ARG A 125 2.76 -2.30 -16.21
CA ARG A 125 1.48 -2.82 -16.70
C ARG A 125 1.18 -2.41 -18.14
N ILE A 126 1.47 -1.16 -18.53
CA ILE A 126 1.32 -0.73 -19.92
C ILE A 126 2.25 -1.54 -20.82
N THR A 127 3.49 -1.77 -20.41
CA THR A 127 4.43 -2.60 -21.17
C THR A 127 3.93 -4.03 -21.32
N VAL A 128 3.49 -4.67 -20.22
CA VAL A 128 2.93 -6.03 -20.26
C VAL A 128 1.73 -6.11 -21.19
N LEU A 129 0.79 -5.16 -21.09
CA LEU A 129 -0.40 -5.13 -21.93
C LEU A 129 -0.06 -4.88 -23.41
N GLY A 130 0.86 -3.95 -23.68
CA GLY A 130 1.33 -3.67 -25.04
C GLY A 130 2.02 -4.87 -25.67
N SER A 131 2.87 -5.57 -24.91
CA SER A 131 3.50 -6.82 -25.35
C SER A 131 2.46 -7.91 -25.63
N LEU A 132 1.48 -8.11 -24.75
CA LEU A 132 0.41 -9.09 -24.98
C LEU A 132 -0.40 -8.80 -26.24
N ILE A 133 -0.63 -7.52 -26.58
CA ILE A 133 -1.38 -7.13 -27.78
C ILE A 133 -0.56 -7.34 -29.06
N LEU A 134 0.72 -6.94 -29.06
CA LEU A 134 1.56 -6.97 -30.26
C LEU A 134 2.11 -8.37 -30.58
N ASP A 135 2.34 -9.20 -29.57
CA ASP A 135 3.08 -10.46 -29.71
C ASP A 135 2.34 -11.69 -29.12
N ALA A 136 1.01 -11.63 -29.05
CA ALA A 136 0.15 -12.65 -28.44
C ALA A 136 0.52 -14.10 -28.85
N ILE A 137 0.84 -14.31 -30.12
CA ILE A 137 1.17 -15.63 -30.69
C ILE A 137 2.49 -16.19 -30.12
N THR A 138 3.46 -15.32 -29.84
CA THR A 138 4.76 -15.69 -29.26
C THR A 138 4.59 -16.10 -27.80
N PHE A 139 3.73 -15.41 -27.05
CA PHE A 139 3.44 -15.74 -25.64
C PHE A 139 2.61 -17.02 -25.46
N ILE A 140 1.74 -17.35 -26.42
CA ILE A 140 0.98 -18.61 -26.40
C ILE A 140 1.93 -19.82 -26.57
N LYS A 141 3.04 -19.65 -27.28
CA LYS A 141 4.04 -20.71 -27.50
C LYS A 141 5.03 -20.85 -26.33
N ASP A 142 5.37 -19.76 -25.64
CA ASP A 142 6.26 -19.77 -24.47
C ASP A 142 5.48 -19.60 -23.16
N TYR A 143 5.01 -20.73 -22.61
CA TYR A 143 4.23 -20.77 -21.38
C TYR A 143 4.99 -20.21 -20.16
N THR A 144 6.33 -20.33 -20.13
CA THR A 144 7.15 -19.83 -19.02
C THR A 144 7.15 -18.30 -19.00
N LEU A 145 7.27 -17.68 -20.17
CA LEU A 145 7.20 -16.24 -20.36
C LEU A 145 5.80 -15.70 -20.01
N LEU A 146 4.74 -16.41 -20.39
CA LEU A 146 3.37 -16.08 -20.02
C LEU A 146 3.16 -16.08 -18.50
N CYS A 147 3.63 -17.13 -17.80
CA CYS A 147 3.55 -17.19 -16.34
C CYS A 147 4.30 -16.04 -15.65
N GLN A 148 5.50 -15.68 -16.14
CA GLN A 148 6.25 -14.55 -15.60
C GLN A 148 5.49 -13.22 -15.75
N LEU A 149 4.88 -12.97 -16.91
CA LEU A 149 4.09 -11.77 -17.16
C LEU A 149 2.86 -11.69 -16.26
N VAL A 150 2.13 -12.80 -16.12
CA VAL A 150 0.94 -12.87 -15.24
C VAL A 150 1.33 -12.61 -13.79
N LEU A 151 2.40 -13.23 -13.29
CA LEU A 151 2.88 -13.01 -11.93
C LEU A 151 3.31 -11.55 -11.71
N LEU A 152 3.97 -10.93 -12.69
CA LEU A 152 4.39 -9.53 -12.61
C LEU A 152 3.18 -8.60 -12.57
N PHE A 153 2.18 -8.88 -13.41
CA PHE A 153 0.93 -8.13 -13.48
C PHE A 153 0.14 -8.22 -12.17
N LEU A 154 -0.03 -9.43 -11.62
CA LEU A 154 -0.73 -9.65 -10.35
C LEU A 154 -0.02 -8.97 -9.19
N ASN A 155 1.30 -9.13 -9.09
CA ASN A 155 2.10 -8.51 -8.04
C ASN A 155 2.00 -6.98 -8.07
N SER A 156 2.14 -6.39 -9.26
CA SER A 156 2.03 -4.95 -9.46
C SER A 156 0.62 -4.42 -9.18
N SER A 157 -0.41 -5.19 -9.52
CA SER A 157 -1.81 -4.80 -9.30
C SER A 157 -2.18 -4.85 -7.82
N GLY A 158 -1.76 -5.90 -7.11
CA GLY A 158 -2.03 -6.06 -5.68
C GLY A 158 -1.41 -4.93 -4.84
N GLY A 159 -0.14 -4.60 -5.09
CA GLY A 159 0.53 -3.51 -4.38
C GLY A 159 -0.11 -2.14 -4.61
N LEU A 160 -0.45 -1.83 -5.87
CA LEU A 160 -1.10 -0.56 -6.20
C LEU A 160 -2.51 -0.46 -5.60
N LEU A 161 -3.30 -1.53 -5.68
CA LEU A 161 -4.64 -1.57 -5.13
C LEU A 161 -4.62 -1.37 -3.61
N ALA A 162 -3.71 -2.05 -2.90
CA ALA A 162 -3.53 -1.89 -1.47
C ALA A 162 -3.14 -0.45 -1.08
N CYS A 163 -2.18 0.15 -1.82
CA CYS A 163 -1.79 1.55 -1.62
C CYS A 163 -2.96 2.51 -1.82
N LEU A 164 -3.69 2.39 -2.92
CA LEU A 164 -4.81 3.28 -3.24
C LEU A 164 -5.96 3.11 -2.24
N TRP A 165 -6.27 1.87 -1.85
CA TRP A 165 -7.31 1.59 -0.87
C TRP A 165 -6.98 2.20 0.50
N THR A 166 -5.77 1.97 0.99
CA THR A 166 -5.36 2.45 2.32
C THR A 166 -5.15 3.97 2.35
N ALA A 167 -4.56 4.55 1.30
CA ALA A 167 -4.40 5.99 1.19
C ALA A 167 -5.76 6.70 1.03
N GLY A 168 -6.70 6.11 0.28
CA GLY A 168 -8.04 6.65 0.08
C GLY A 168 -8.97 6.50 1.29
N GLY A 169 -8.77 5.48 2.13
CA GLY A 169 -9.58 5.28 3.34
C GLY A 169 -9.27 6.26 4.48
N LEU A 170 -8.11 6.90 4.45
CA LEU A 170 -7.68 7.85 5.48
C LEU A 170 -8.45 9.18 5.48
N PRO A 171 -8.62 9.90 4.34
CA PRO A 171 -9.43 11.11 4.32
C PRO A 171 -10.89 10.82 4.69
N LEU A 172 -11.43 9.65 4.31
CA LEU A 172 -12.79 9.26 4.69
C LEU A 172 -12.95 9.13 6.21
N ALA A 173 -11.99 8.50 6.89
CA ALA A 173 -12.00 8.37 8.34
C ALA A 173 -11.87 9.73 9.04
N GLU A 174 -11.04 10.64 8.49
CA GLU A 174 -10.85 11.99 9.01
C GLU A 174 -12.12 12.84 8.88
N ASP A 175 -12.84 12.74 7.75
CA ASP A 175 -14.11 13.42 7.55
C ASP A 175 -15.18 12.90 8.53
N GLU A 176 -15.23 11.58 8.75
CA GLU A 176 -16.16 10.97 9.71
C GLU A 176 -15.87 11.43 11.15
N LEU A 177 -14.60 11.56 11.53
CA LEU A 177 -14.20 12.12 12.81
C LEU A 177 -14.70 13.56 12.98
N LYS A 178 -14.46 14.42 11.98
CA LYS A 178 -14.89 15.81 11.98
C LYS A 178 -16.41 15.93 12.07
N ASP A 179 -17.14 15.07 11.37
CA ASP A 179 -18.59 15.02 11.42
C ASP A 179 -19.12 14.57 12.79
N ALA A 180 -18.55 13.52 13.36
CA ALA A 180 -18.89 13.05 14.70
C ALA A 180 -18.64 14.14 15.75
N PHE A 181 -17.48 14.81 15.69
CA PHE A 181 -17.13 15.90 16.59
C PHE A 181 -18.09 17.09 16.46
N ARG A 182 -18.35 17.56 15.23
CA ARG A 182 -19.28 18.69 14.97
C ARG A 182 -20.71 18.37 15.37
N ARG A 183 -21.18 17.14 15.13
CA ARG A 183 -22.51 16.69 15.58
C ARG A 183 -22.60 16.75 17.10
N LYS A 184 -21.59 16.23 17.82
CA LYS A 184 -21.57 16.24 19.29
C LYS A 184 -21.52 17.64 19.88
N MET A 185 -20.75 18.53 19.27
CA MET A 185 -20.72 19.95 19.63
C MET A 185 -22.09 20.62 19.51
N ARG A 186 -22.82 20.33 18.43
CA ARG A 186 -24.18 20.86 18.24
C ARG A 186 -25.16 20.32 19.26
N GLU A 187 -25.14 19.01 19.56
CA GLU A 187 -25.97 18.41 20.61
C GLU A 187 -25.73 19.09 21.97
N ARG A 188 -24.46 19.32 22.32
CA ARG A 188 -24.10 20.02 23.56
C ARG A 188 -24.64 21.44 23.60
N LEU A 189 -24.47 22.20 22.52
CA LEU A 189 -24.98 23.58 22.45
C LEU A 189 -26.50 23.65 22.63
N HIS A 190 -27.25 22.71 22.03
CA HIS A 190 -28.71 22.66 22.19
C HIS A 190 -29.13 22.29 23.63
N LEU A 191 -28.42 21.36 24.27
CA LEU A 191 -28.73 20.95 25.64
C LEU A 191 -28.51 22.10 26.63
N PHE A 192 -27.33 22.73 26.60
CA PHE A 192 -27.00 23.82 27.53
C PHE A 192 -27.73 25.12 27.19
N GLY A 193 -27.98 25.42 25.90
CA GLY A 193 -28.80 26.56 25.51
C GLY A 193 -30.25 26.48 25.99
N LYS A 194 -30.84 25.28 26.02
CA LYS A 194 -32.17 25.06 26.61
C LYS A 194 -32.20 25.19 28.13
N VAL A 195 -31.17 24.70 28.81
CA VAL A 195 -31.07 24.82 30.28
C VAL A 195 -31.01 26.29 30.70
N ASP A 196 -30.30 27.13 29.93
CA ASP A 196 -30.26 28.57 30.19
C ASP A 196 -31.63 29.23 29.95
N GLU A 197 -32.37 28.89 28.88
CA GLU A 197 -33.72 29.43 28.64
C GLU A 197 -34.75 29.02 29.72
N GLU A 198 -34.74 27.77 30.18
CA GLU A 198 -35.65 27.29 31.23
C GLU A 198 -35.37 27.94 32.59
N CYS A 199 -34.10 28.26 32.91
CA CYS A 199 -33.71 28.94 34.14
C CYS A 199 -34.10 30.43 34.17
N PHE A 200 -34.32 31.06 33.01
CA PHE A 200 -34.78 32.45 32.90
C PHE A 200 -36.31 32.60 33.01
N GLN A 201 -37.07 31.49 32.95
CA GLN A 201 -38.54 31.51 33.02
C GLN A 201 -39.12 31.19 34.42
N GLN A 202 -38.26 30.98 35.43
CA GLN A 202 -38.64 30.88 36.85
C GLN A 202 -38.27 32.16 37.61
#